data_AF-A0A2D1KQF9-F1
#
_entry.id   AF-A0A2D1KQF9-F1
#
_cell.length_a   1.000
_cell.length_b   1.000
_cell.length_c   1.000
_cell.angle_alpha   90.00
_cell.angle_beta   90.00
_cell.angle_gamma   90.00
#
_symmetry.space_group_name_H-M   'P 1'
#
loop_
_entity.id
_entity.type
_entity.pdbx_description
1 polymer ?
#
loop_
_entity_poly.entity_id
_entity_poly.type
_entity_poly.pdbx_seq_one_letter_code
_entity_poly.pdbx_strand_id
1 'polypeptide(L)'
;MNERERILDLVKQGVISTEEALMLLENLAQDKNTAEQHSTTKTQTERQSTETTTADEKETTDNTAALAELQDQIKEVDAQLKDAQHELKAQQEHLQVLDTMEDLETLSADKLAERDRTKETIGKTESQIAVLNDEKTALQKQAAELHKAQRDHYKERLADKLNLGDDWKDTATDTLNQVGEKVGDAGSQLGKFIKNTAQTIMENVDWKEVNIRVPGIATTKFDHDFVYENASATILDVKVANGDVNFKTWDSPDIKVSAHVKLFGKMESDSPLENFLQRSELANTADTLTFKVPNKRIQADLTFYLPERTYDHTTIKLLNGNVTLEGFEGDDLFIKSTNGQLTFNSVNASMLEVEGINGNIKVSGGRLIDALVNTVNGEVRFVSNVESAELTTVNGDVKATITENTLTKLVASSVNGNVKVAVPTELAISGKSKTRFGAIKSRLSNVDVLNERHNTGNSVYDFERDLGDTPAKLELSTTSGNVLLKDTQE
;
A
#
# COMPACT_ATOMS: atom_id res chain seq x y z
N MET A 1 -29.52 50.13 -4.99
CA MET A 1 -29.26 48.67 -4.90
C MET A 1 -28.15 48.47 -3.90
N ASN A 2 -28.36 47.59 -2.93
CA ASN A 2 -27.37 47.28 -1.92
C ASN A 2 -26.22 46.51 -2.58
N GLU A 3 -24.94 46.83 -2.30
CA GLU A 3 -23.79 46.21 -2.98
C GLU A 3 -23.78 44.68 -2.83
N ARG A 4 -24.28 44.19 -1.70
CA ARG A 4 -24.55 42.77 -1.43
C ARG A 4 -25.56 42.13 -2.39
N GLU A 5 -26.63 42.84 -2.76
CA GLU A 5 -27.63 42.32 -3.71
C GLU A 5 -27.06 42.22 -5.12
N ARG A 6 -26.18 43.16 -5.50
CA ARG A 6 -25.52 43.17 -6.82
C ARG A 6 -24.51 42.03 -6.96
N ILE A 7 -23.78 41.72 -5.89
CA ILE A 7 -22.85 40.57 -5.87
C ILE A 7 -23.65 39.26 -6.01
N LEU A 8 -24.77 39.12 -5.28
CA LEU A 8 -25.63 37.93 -5.38
C LEU A 8 -26.28 37.75 -6.75
N ASP A 9 -26.64 38.85 -7.44
CA ASP A 9 -27.21 38.78 -8.79
C ASP A 9 -26.17 38.36 -9.83
N LEU A 10 -24.90 38.77 -9.65
CA LEU A 10 -23.78 38.34 -10.49
C LEU A 10 -23.43 36.85 -10.30
N VAL A 11 -23.63 36.30 -9.09
CA VAL A 11 -23.54 34.85 -8.86
C VAL A 11 -24.66 34.11 -9.60
N LYS A 12 -25.90 34.61 -9.54
CA LYS A 12 -27.05 33.99 -10.22
C LYS A 12 -26.92 34.01 -11.74
N GLN A 13 -26.26 35.03 -12.28
CA GLN A 13 -25.96 35.15 -13.70
C GLN A 13 -24.71 34.35 -14.13
N GLY A 14 -24.02 33.69 -13.19
CA GLY A 14 -22.83 32.88 -13.46
C GLY A 14 -21.59 33.68 -13.88
N VAL A 15 -21.59 35.00 -13.61
CA VAL A 15 -20.51 35.91 -14.01
C VAL A 15 -19.33 35.82 -13.05
N ILE A 16 -19.59 35.51 -11.78
CA ILE A 16 -18.58 35.30 -10.73
C ILE A 16 -18.88 34.01 -9.98
N SER A 17 -17.85 33.35 -9.48
CA SER A 17 -18.02 32.11 -8.69
C SER A 17 -18.57 32.39 -7.30
N THR A 18 -19.07 31.35 -6.63
CA THR A 18 -19.53 31.44 -5.24
C THR A 18 -18.39 31.80 -4.28
N GLU A 19 -17.16 31.33 -4.50
CA GLU A 19 -15.98 31.78 -3.73
C GLU A 19 -15.64 33.24 -3.98
N GLU A 20 -15.69 33.71 -5.24
CA GLU A 20 -15.40 35.12 -5.56
C GLU A 20 -16.43 36.05 -4.93
N ALA A 21 -17.70 35.63 -4.91
CA ALA A 21 -18.75 36.37 -4.23
C ALA A 21 -18.59 36.37 -2.71
N LEU A 22 -18.13 35.26 -2.11
CA LEU A 22 -17.84 35.19 -0.68
C LEU A 22 -16.69 36.13 -0.29
N MET A 23 -15.57 36.13 -1.04
CA MET A 23 -14.47 37.07 -0.82
C MET A 23 -14.91 38.53 -0.98
N LEU A 24 -15.72 38.84 -1.98
CA LEU A 24 -16.23 40.19 -2.20
C LEU A 24 -17.17 40.64 -1.08
N LEU A 25 -17.98 39.74 -0.53
CA LEU A 25 -18.87 40.01 0.61
C LEU A 25 -18.12 40.13 1.93
N GLU A 26 -17.03 39.36 2.10
CA GLU A 26 -16.16 39.38 3.27
C GLU A 26 -15.32 40.67 3.31
N ASN A 27 -14.79 41.13 2.17
CA ASN A 27 -14.14 42.42 2.06
C ASN A 27 -15.12 43.59 2.33
N LEU A 28 -16.36 43.48 1.85
CA LEU A 28 -17.43 44.44 2.15
C LEU A 28 -17.81 44.49 3.64
N ALA A 29 -17.54 43.40 4.38
CA ALA A 29 -17.70 43.34 5.83
C ALA A 29 -16.47 43.88 6.59
N GLN A 30 -15.27 43.70 6.05
CA GLN A 30 -14.02 44.24 6.63
C GLN A 30 -13.89 45.76 6.47
N ASP A 31 -14.42 46.35 5.39
CA ASP A 31 -14.45 47.80 5.19
C ASP A 31 -15.30 48.55 6.24
N LYS A 32 -16.12 47.84 7.02
CA LYS A 32 -16.87 48.40 8.15
C LYS A 32 -16.17 48.27 9.51
N ASN A 33 -15.11 47.47 9.62
CA ASN A 33 -14.41 47.20 10.88
C ASN A 33 -13.02 47.87 11.00
N THR A 34 -12.54 48.55 9.96
CA THR A 34 -11.21 49.20 9.96
C THR A 34 -11.26 50.68 10.39
N ALA A 35 -12.07 50.97 11.41
CA ALA A 35 -12.13 52.27 12.04
C ALA A 35 -12.14 52.12 13.56
N GLU A 36 -11.17 51.41 14.14
CA GLU A 36 -10.72 51.66 15.52
C GLU A 36 -9.44 50.87 15.87
N GLN A 37 -8.45 51.63 16.38
CA GLN A 37 -7.36 51.25 17.30
C GLN A 37 -5.99 50.79 16.76
N HIS A 38 -5.08 51.77 16.70
CA HIS A 38 -3.63 51.67 16.96
C HIS A 38 -3.33 51.60 18.47
N SER A 39 -2.31 50.84 18.92
CA SER A 39 -1.10 51.33 19.65
C SER A 39 -0.31 50.27 20.50
N THR A 40 1.03 50.27 20.32
CA THR A 40 2.17 50.00 21.29
C THR A 40 2.34 48.60 21.95
N THR A 41 3.51 47.98 22.28
CA THR A 41 4.98 48.19 22.17
C THR A 41 5.73 46.91 22.62
N LYS A 42 6.91 46.60 22.00
CA LYS A 42 8.13 45.79 22.35
C LYS A 42 8.23 44.91 23.63
N THR A 43 8.94 43.75 23.57
CA THR A 43 10.32 43.46 24.14
C THR A 43 10.76 41.96 24.00
N GLN A 44 12.10 41.76 23.98
CA GLN A 44 13.06 40.60 23.88
C GLN A 44 12.69 39.23 24.53
N THR A 45 12.98 38.09 23.87
CA THR A 45 14.18 37.20 23.94
C THR A 45 14.40 36.43 25.25
N GLU A 46 14.28 35.08 25.21
CA GLU A 46 15.24 34.17 25.86
C GLU A 46 15.11 32.72 25.33
N ARG A 47 16.28 32.07 25.20
CA ARG A 47 16.48 30.67 24.81
C ARG A 47 16.39 29.79 26.06
N GLN A 48 15.78 28.61 25.95
CA GLN A 48 16.13 27.49 26.82
C GLN A 48 15.99 26.17 26.06
N SER A 49 17.15 25.60 25.77
CA SER A 49 17.37 24.21 25.39
C SER A 49 17.60 23.39 26.65
N THR A 50 16.83 22.31 26.86
CA THR A 50 17.26 21.21 27.73
C THR A 50 16.61 19.90 27.29
N GLU A 51 17.46 19.03 26.75
CA GLU A 51 17.60 17.60 27.04
C GLU A 51 16.32 16.76 27.22
N THR A 52 16.02 15.95 26.20
CA THR A 52 15.27 14.71 26.34
C THR A 52 15.79 13.74 25.28
N THR A 53 16.90 13.06 25.55
CA THR A 53 17.54 12.18 24.55
C THR A 53 18.01 10.83 25.11
N THR A 54 17.59 10.44 26.31
CA THR A 54 18.12 9.22 26.95
C THR A 54 17.08 8.12 27.19
N ALA A 55 15.79 8.35 26.95
CA ALA A 55 14.74 7.33 27.07
C ALA A 55 14.39 6.69 25.71
N ASP A 56 14.40 7.49 24.64
CA ASP A 56 13.88 7.09 23.32
C ASP A 56 14.80 6.17 22.52
N GLU A 57 16.12 6.32 22.64
CA GLU A 57 17.07 5.34 22.08
C GLU A 57 16.95 4.00 22.79
N LYS A 58 16.55 3.95 24.07
CA LYS A 58 16.35 2.67 24.76
C LYS A 58 15.09 1.96 24.29
N GLU A 59 13.95 2.64 24.16
CA GLU A 59 12.69 1.99 23.75
C GLU A 59 12.70 1.47 22.31
N THR A 60 13.35 2.18 21.38
CA THR A 60 13.48 1.72 19.98
C THR A 60 14.47 0.56 19.84
N THR A 61 15.55 0.56 20.62
CA THR A 61 16.51 -0.54 20.69
C THR A 61 15.93 -1.75 21.44
N ASP A 62 15.10 -1.53 22.46
CA ASP A 62 14.42 -2.58 23.23
C ASP A 62 13.34 -3.28 22.38
N ASN A 63 12.58 -2.54 21.56
CA ASN A 63 11.57 -3.14 20.68
C ASN A 63 12.17 -3.89 19.49
N THR A 64 13.30 -3.41 18.93
CA THR A 64 14.03 -4.15 17.89
C THR A 64 14.70 -5.41 18.44
N ALA A 65 15.24 -5.36 19.67
CA ALA A 65 15.74 -6.54 20.37
C ALA A 65 14.61 -7.54 20.68
N ALA A 66 13.45 -7.07 21.12
CA ALA A 66 12.27 -7.92 21.37
C ALA A 66 11.72 -8.58 20.09
N LEU A 67 11.79 -7.90 18.94
CA LEU A 67 11.44 -8.48 17.64
C LEU A 67 12.40 -9.57 17.18
N ALA A 68 13.70 -9.35 17.38
CA ALA A 68 14.71 -10.37 17.10
C ALA A 68 14.52 -11.59 18.00
N GLU A 69 14.23 -11.39 19.29
CA GLU A 69 13.94 -12.46 20.25
C GLU A 69 12.69 -13.26 19.87
N LEU A 70 11.59 -12.59 19.50
CA LEU A 70 10.37 -13.25 19.01
C LEU A 70 10.62 -14.03 17.71
N GLN A 71 11.43 -13.51 16.79
CA GLN A 71 11.79 -14.23 15.56
C GLN A 71 12.62 -15.49 15.86
N ASP A 72 13.54 -15.44 16.81
CA ASP A 72 14.33 -16.59 17.19
C ASP A 72 13.48 -17.66 17.92
N GLN A 73 12.53 -17.25 18.76
CA GLN A 73 11.54 -18.15 19.36
C GLN A 73 10.65 -18.83 18.30
N ILE A 74 10.19 -18.09 17.28
CA ILE A 74 9.42 -18.66 16.17
C ILE A 74 10.24 -19.72 15.41
N LYS A 75 11.52 -19.44 15.13
CA LYS A 75 12.42 -20.41 14.47
C LYS A 75 12.62 -21.67 15.30
N GLU A 76 12.72 -21.53 16.62
CA GLU A 76 12.86 -22.68 17.52
C GLU A 76 11.60 -23.54 17.54
N VAL A 77 10.41 -22.93 17.63
CA VAL A 77 9.13 -23.65 17.54
C VAL A 77 8.95 -24.32 16.18
N ASP A 78 9.39 -23.68 15.09
CA ASP A 78 9.36 -24.28 13.75
C ASP A 78 10.27 -25.51 13.62
N ALA A 79 11.45 -25.49 14.25
CA ALA A 79 12.32 -26.66 14.31
C ALA A 79 11.66 -27.81 15.09
N GLN A 80 11.04 -27.51 16.24
CA GLN A 80 10.33 -28.51 17.05
C GLN A 80 9.10 -29.09 16.34
N LEU A 81 8.34 -28.28 15.61
CA LEU A 81 7.21 -28.73 14.79
C LEU A 81 7.67 -29.70 13.71
N LYS A 82 8.77 -29.38 13.03
CA LYS A 82 9.34 -30.23 11.98
C LYS A 82 9.76 -31.59 12.52
N ASP A 83 10.42 -31.61 13.68
CA ASP A 83 10.85 -32.85 14.33
C ASP A 83 9.64 -33.70 14.77
N ALA A 84 8.63 -33.08 15.39
CA ALA A 84 7.41 -33.76 15.82
C ALA A 84 6.59 -34.32 14.64
N GLN A 85 6.51 -33.60 13.53
CA GLN A 85 5.86 -34.05 12.30
C GLN A 85 6.58 -35.25 11.66
N HIS A 86 7.92 -35.23 11.66
CA HIS A 86 8.72 -36.36 11.18
C HIS A 86 8.49 -37.60 12.05
N GLU A 87 8.43 -37.45 13.37
CA GLU A 87 8.14 -38.54 14.29
C GLU A 87 6.70 -39.09 14.12
N LEU A 88 5.71 -38.21 13.96
CA LEU A 88 4.32 -38.60 13.69
C LEU A 88 4.22 -39.46 12.42
N LYS A 89 4.89 -39.03 11.35
CA LYS A 89 4.91 -39.76 10.08
C LYS A 89 5.50 -41.17 10.25
N ALA A 90 6.63 -41.28 10.96
CA ALA A 90 7.25 -42.58 11.23
C ALA A 90 6.32 -43.50 12.05
N GLN A 91 5.59 -42.96 13.02
CA GLN A 91 4.63 -43.71 13.83
C GLN A 91 3.40 -44.14 13.01
N GLN A 92 2.90 -43.29 12.12
CA GLN A 92 1.80 -43.61 11.20
C GLN A 92 2.17 -44.70 10.20
N GLU A 93 3.39 -44.65 9.64
CA GLU A 93 3.93 -45.71 8.78
C GLU A 93 4.04 -47.04 9.54
N HIS A 94 4.54 -47.02 10.78
CA HIS A 94 4.59 -48.22 11.64
C HIS A 94 3.20 -48.78 11.95
N LEU A 95 2.22 -47.90 12.23
CA LEU A 95 0.85 -48.30 12.46
C LEU A 95 0.22 -48.96 11.22
N GLN A 96 0.47 -48.42 10.03
CA GLN A 96 0.01 -48.98 8.77
C GLN A 96 0.55 -50.39 8.54
N VAL A 97 1.83 -50.63 8.88
CA VAL A 97 2.41 -51.99 8.84
C VAL A 97 1.66 -52.93 9.78
N LEU A 98 1.39 -52.51 11.02
CA LEU A 98 0.67 -53.34 11.99
C LEU A 98 -0.77 -53.63 11.56
N ASP A 99 -1.49 -52.65 11.00
CA ASP A 99 -2.85 -52.83 10.49
C ASP A 99 -2.85 -53.80 9.29
N THR A 100 -1.88 -53.70 8.37
CA THR A 100 -1.79 -54.65 7.23
C THR A 100 -1.47 -56.09 7.66
N MET A 101 -0.75 -56.28 8.77
CA MET A 101 -0.51 -57.62 9.33
C MET A 101 -1.78 -58.21 9.94
N GLU A 102 -2.71 -57.37 10.41
CA GLU A 102 -3.99 -57.77 11.01
C GLU A 102 -4.95 -58.31 9.96
N ASP A 103 -5.05 -57.60 8.84
CA ASP A 103 -5.84 -58.01 7.68
C ASP A 103 -5.36 -59.34 7.07
N LEU A 104 -4.11 -59.71 7.30
CA LEU A 104 -3.52 -60.99 6.86
C LEU A 104 -3.69 -62.13 7.89
N GLU A 105 -4.42 -61.91 8.99
CA GLU A 105 -4.62 -62.85 10.11
C GLU A 105 -3.30 -63.33 10.77
N THR A 106 -2.25 -62.51 10.73
CA THR A 106 -0.90 -62.91 11.20
C THR A 106 -0.50 -62.37 12.58
N LEU A 107 -1.36 -61.61 13.27
CA LEU A 107 -0.96 -61.01 14.56
C LEU A 107 -0.95 -61.98 15.73
N SER A 108 0.19 -62.02 16.42
CA SER A 108 0.30 -62.53 17.79
C SER A 108 -0.28 -61.51 18.80
N ALA A 109 -0.63 -61.97 20.00
CA ALA A 109 -1.12 -61.11 21.08
C ALA A 109 -0.15 -59.95 21.43
N ASP A 110 1.15 -60.16 21.26
CA ASP A 110 2.17 -59.14 21.51
C ASP A 110 2.13 -57.98 20.49
N LYS A 111 1.80 -58.28 19.23
CA LYS A 111 1.71 -57.29 18.15
C LYS A 111 0.45 -56.42 18.26
N LEU A 112 -0.64 -56.96 18.82
CA LEU A 112 -1.85 -56.20 19.10
C LEU A 112 -1.58 -55.15 20.19
N ALA A 113 -0.84 -55.52 21.23
CA ALA A 113 -0.41 -54.60 22.26
C ALA A 113 0.55 -53.52 21.74
N GLU A 114 1.42 -53.85 20.77
CA GLU A 114 2.29 -52.88 20.09
C GLU A 114 1.50 -51.86 19.26
N ARG A 115 0.45 -52.30 18.56
CA ARG A 115 -0.45 -51.43 17.79
C ARG A 115 -1.18 -50.43 18.69
N ASP A 116 -1.74 -50.90 19.79
CA ASP A 116 -2.48 -50.03 20.72
C ASP A 116 -1.56 -48.98 21.36
N ARG A 117 -0.31 -49.36 21.70
CA ARG A 117 0.72 -48.40 22.15
C ARG A 117 1.10 -47.39 21.07
N THR A 118 1.21 -47.84 19.81
CA THR A 118 1.53 -46.95 18.68
C THR A 118 0.43 -45.92 18.47
N LYS A 119 -0.86 -46.32 18.52
CA LYS A 119 -2.00 -45.40 18.48
C LYS A 119 -1.99 -44.38 19.63
N GLU A 120 -1.65 -44.81 20.84
CA GLU A 120 -1.54 -43.90 21.99
C GLU A 120 -0.39 -42.88 21.79
N THR A 121 0.72 -43.31 21.21
CA THR A 121 1.88 -42.44 20.96
C THR A 121 1.57 -41.41 19.87
N ILE A 122 0.89 -41.82 18.79
CA ILE A 122 0.38 -40.92 17.74
C ILE A 122 -0.49 -39.82 18.33
N GLY A 123 -1.46 -40.18 19.18
CA GLY A 123 -2.34 -39.18 19.80
C GLY A 123 -1.59 -38.19 20.72
N LYS A 124 -0.50 -38.62 21.36
CA LYS A 124 0.38 -37.74 22.13
C LYS A 124 1.16 -36.78 21.23
N THR A 125 1.74 -37.29 20.15
CA THR A 125 2.50 -36.48 19.18
C THR A 125 1.59 -35.48 18.45
N GLU A 126 0.37 -35.87 18.07
CA GLU A 126 -0.65 -34.96 17.52
C GLU A 126 -1.03 -33.85 18.50
N SER A 127 -1.20 -34.19 19.79
CA SER A 127 -1.47 -33.19 20.84
C SER A 127 -0.30 -32.22 21.00
N GLN A 128 0.95 -32.70 20.92
CA GLN A 128 2.14 -31.86 20.99
C GLN A 128 2.25 -30.91 19.78
N ILE A 129 1.96 -31.40 18.57
CA ILE A 129 1.93 -30.58 17.35
C ILE A 129 0.85 -29.48 17.46
N ALA A 130 -0.32 -29.79 18.03
CA ALA A 130 -1.37 -28.79 18.25
C ALA A 130 -0.90 -27.67 19.19
N VAL A 131 -0.26 -28.03 20.32
CA VAL A 131 0.28 -27.07 21.28
C VAL A 131 1.35 -26.17 20.64
N LEU A 132 2.28 -26.76 19.88
CA LEU A 132 3.34 -26.00 19.20
C LEU A 132 2.79 -25.06 18.11
N ASN A 133 1.74 -25.46 17.40
CA ASN A 133 1.07 -24.59 16.43
C ASN A 133 0.35 -23.41 17.09
N ASP A 134 -0.30 -23.64 18.24
CA ASP A 134 -0.92 -22.59 19.03
C ASP A 134 0.14 -21.61 19.57
N GLU A 135 1.28 -22.12 20.05
CA GLU A 135 2.41 -21.32 20.49
C GLU A 135 3.01 -20.48 19.35
N LYS A 136 3.25 -21.09 18.18
CA LYS A 136 3.69 -20.36 16.97
C LYS A 136 2.73 -19.24 16.60
N THR A 137 1.43 -19.53 16.61
CA THR A 137 0.39 -18.53 16.27
C THR A 137 0.37 -17.38 17.28
N ALA A 138 0.57 -17.68 18.57
CA ALA A 138 0.66 -16.66 19.62
C ALA A 138 1.91 -15.78 19.44
N LEU A 139 3.08 -16.36 19.16
CA LEU A 139 4.33 -15.64 18.92
C LEU A 139 4.25 -14.76 17.66
N GLN A 140 3.68 -15.27 16.57
CA GLN A 140 3.46 -14.50 15.35
C GLN A 140 2.51 -13.32 15.57
N LYS A 141 1.46 -13.51 16.39
CA LYS A 141 0.55 -12.43 16.76
C LYS A 141 1.25 -11.36 17.60
N GLN A 142 2.08 -11.76 18.57
CA GLN A 142 2.89 -10.83 19.36
C GLN A 142 3.88 -10.05 18.50
N ALA A 143 4.56 -10.70 17.56
CA ALA A 143 5.47 -10.04 16.61
C ALA A 143 4.73 -9.03 15.72
N ALA A 144 3.55 -9.39 15.22
CA ALA A 144 2.71 -8.50 14.42
C ALA A 144 2.16 -7.30 15.22
N GLU A 145 1.78 -7.52 16.48
CA GLU A 145 1.35 -6.46 17.41
C GLU A 145 2.51 -5.53 17.76
N LEU A 146 3.71 -6.04 18.01
CA LEU A 146 4.91 -5.24 18.28
C LEU A 146 5.32 -4.42 17.05
N HIS A 147 5.33 -5.03 15.86
CA HIS A 147 5.53 -4.32 14.59
C HIS A 147 4.48 -3.23 14.37
N LYS A 148 3.21 -3.51 14.70
CA LYS A 148 2.13 -2.52 14.57
C LYS A 148 2.31 -1.37 15.55
N ALA A 149 2.63 -1.65 16.81
CA ALA A 149 2.89 -0.64 17.83
C ALA A 149 4.09 0.23 17.45
N GLN A 150 5.18 -0.36 16.92
CA GLN A 150 6.34 0.37 16.41
C GLN A 150 5.96 1.27 15.23
N ARG A 151 5.15 0.78 14.28
CA ARG A 151 4.63 1.57 13.16
C ARG A 151 3.73 2.71 13.63
N ASP A 152 2.82 2.48 14.57
CA ASP A 152 1.87 3.49 15.05
C ASP A 152 2.61 4.59 15.84
N HIS A 153 3.57 4.22 16.70
CA HIS A 153 4.43 5.19 17.40
C HIS A 153 5.32 6.00 16.44
N TYR A 154 5.86 5.36 15.41
CA TYR A 154 6.69 6.04 14.42
C TYR A 154 5.86 6.96 13.52
N LYS A 155 4.65 6.53 13.11
CA LYS A 155 3.68 7.31 12.33
C LYS A 155 3.19 8.54 13.08
N GLU A 156 2.83 8.41 14.37
CA GLU A 156 2.44 9.57 15.18
C GLU A 156 3.58 10.58 15.33
N ARG A 157 4.82 10.13 15.57
CA ARG A 157 5.98 11.04 15.65
C ARG A 157 6.38 11.65 14.30
N LEU A 158 6.19 10.95 13.18
CA LEU A 158 6.40 11.53 11.84
C LEU A 158 5.33 12.58 11.52
N ALA A 159 4.07 12.31 11.88
CA ALA A 159 2.99 13.28 11.73
C ALA A 159 3.29 14.57 12.51
N ASP A 160 3.80 14.42 13.74
CA ASP A 160 4.24 15.53 14.59
C ASP A 160 5.49 16.25 14.06
N LYS A 161 6.50 15.52 13.55
CA LYS A 161 7.73 16.11 13.00
C LYS A 161 7.55 16.78 11.62
N LEU A 162 6.60 16.31 10.81
CA LEU A 162 6.37 16.78 9.43
C LEU A 162 5.18 17.75 9.32
N ASN A 163 4.57 18.17 10.44
CA ASN A 163 3.35 19.00 10.48
C ASN A 163 2.25 18.48 9.53
N LEU A 164 2.06 17.15 9.49
CA LEU A 164 1.02 16.52 8.68
C LEU A 164 -0.30 16.57 9.48
N GLY A 165 -1.22 17.46 9.10
CA GLY A 165 -2.53 17.61 9.75
C GLY A 165 -3.42 16.35 9.63
N ASP A 166 -4.50 16.34 10.44
CA ASP A 166 -5.46 15.23 10.71
C ASP A 166 -5.97 14.40 9.51
N ASP A 167 -5.80 14.86 8.26
CA ASP A 167 -6.20 14.16 7.03
C ASP A 167 -5.58 12.74 6.89
N TRP A 168 -4.47 12.47 7.59
CA TRP A 168 -3.80 11.16 7.59
C TRP A 168 -4.52 10.09 8.44
N LYS A 169 -5.22 10.48 9.51
CA LYS A 169 -5.90 9.58 10.46
C LYS A 169 -7.30 9.18 9.97
N ASP A 170 -8.04 10.12 9.38
CA ASP A 170 -9.44 9.91 9.02
C ASP A 170 -9.61 9.05 7.76
N THR A 171 -8.66 9.09 6.82
CA THR A 171 -8.78 8.33 5.56
C THR A 171 -8.33 6.87 5.69
N ALA A 172 -7.43 6.57 6.62
CA ALA A 172 -6.86 5.23 6.80
C ALA A 172 -7.68 4.37 7.79
N THR A 173 -8.21 4.99 8.85
CA THR A 173 -8.83 4.26 9.96
C THR A 173 -10.29 3.87 9.69
N ASP A 174 -11.03 4.69 8.94
CA ASP A 174 -12.42 4.40 8.58
C ASP A 174 -12.56 3.40 7.43
N THR A 175 -11.57 3.34 6.53
CA THR A 175 -11.57 2.43 5.36
C THR A 175 -11.14 1.01 5.73
N LEU A 176 -10.19 0.85 6.67
CA LEU A 176 -9.64 -0.45 7.07
C LEU A 176 -10.55 -1.21 8.08
N ASN A 177 -11.16 -0.49 9.04
CA ASN A 177 -12.01 -1.11 10.07
C ASN A 177 -13.37 -1.60 9.55
N GLN A 178 -13.87 -1.06 8.42
CA GLN A 178 -15.15 -1.48 7.83
C GLN A 178 -15.04 -2.65 6.85
N VAL A 179 -13.84 -2.99 6.37
CA VAL A 179 -13.63 -4.11 5.43
C VAL A 179 -13.29 -5.41 6.19
N GLY A 180 -12.73 -5.32 7.40
CA GLY A 180 -12.32 -6.48 8.21
C GLY A 180 -13.43 -7.14 9.03
N GLU A 181 -14.43 -6.39 9.53
CA GLU A 181 -15.51 -6.95 10.36
C GLU A 181 -16.87 -6.87 9.65
N LYS A 182 -17.39 -8.04 9.23
CA LYS A 182 -18.74 -8.31 8.67
C LYS A 182 -18.90 -8.16 7.16
N VAL A 183 -18.35 -9.14 6.44
CA VAL A 183 -18.87 -9.57 5.14
C VAL A 183 -20.22 -10.29 5.38
N GLY A 184 -21.31 -9.54 5.52
CA GLY A 184 -22.62 -10.10 5.86
C GLY A 184 -23.85 -9.40 5.28
N ASP A 185 -23.86 -8.07 5.13
CA ASP A 185 -25.07 -7.36 4.67
C ASP A 185 -24.73 -6.09 3.87
N ALA A 186 -24.50 -6.26 2.58
CA ALA A 186 -24.03 -5.20 1.67
C ALA A 186 -25.13 -4.23 1.18
N GLY A 187 -26.29 -4.15 1.84
CA GLY A 187 -27.44 -3.37 1.36
C GLY A 187 -27.59 -1.97 1.97
N SER A 188 -27.25 -1.78 3.25
CA SER A 188 -27.62 -0.55 3.99
C SER A 188 -26.48 0.44 4.19
N GLN A 189 -25.22 0.00 4.09
CA GLN A 189 -24.05 0.84 4.36
C GLN A 189 -23.49 1.54 3.10
N LEU A 190 -23.80 1.02 1.91
CA LEU A 190 -23.53 1.70 0.62
C LEU A 190 -24.25 3.06 0.55
N GLY A 191 -25.37 3.23 1.25
CA GLY A 191 -26.13 4.48 1.29
C GLY A 191 -25.43 5.63 2.03
N LYS A 192 -24.54 5.34 2.99
CA LYS A 192 -23.69 6.35 3.64
C LYS A 192 -22.43 6.64 2.83
N PHE A 193 -21.85 5.60 2.22
CA PHE A 193 -20.73 5.71 1.28
C PHE A 193 -21.11 6.59 0.09
N ILE A 194 -22.27 6.33 -0.55
CA ILE A 194 -22.80 7.17 -1.64
C ILE A 194 -23.15 8.57 -1.15
N LYS A 195 -23.60 8.78 0.08
CA LYS A 195 -23.96 10.13 0.55
C LYS A 195 -22.74 11.04 0.74
N ASN A 196 -21.63 10.51 1.27
CA ASN A 196 -20.40 11.29 1.44
C ASN A 196 -19.62 11.41 0.12
N THR A 197 -19.58 10.37 -0.70
CA THR A 197 -18.92 10.45 -2.02
C THR A 197 -19.75 11.23 -3.04
N ALA A 198 -21.08 11.18 -3.02
CA ALA A 198 -21.92 12.02 -3.90
C ALA A 198 -21.86 13.49 -3.52
N GLN A 199 -21.61 13.84 -2.26
CA GLN A 199 -21.42 15.25 -1.89
C GLN A 199 -20.07 15.79 -2.41
N THR A 200 -19.06 14.94 -2.60
CA THR A 200 -17.78 15.31 -3.25
C THR A 200 -17.77 15.12 -4.78
N ILE A 201 -18.60 14.22 -5.31
CA ILE A 201 -18.71 13.91 -6.76
C ILE A 201 -19.76 14.80 -7.44
N MET A 202 -20.77 15.32 -6.74
CA MET A 202 -21.73 16.27 -7.33
C MET A 202 -21.11 17.65 -7.59
N GLU A 203 -19.89 17.90 -7.10
CA GLU A 203 -19.08 19.07 -7.47
C GLU A 203 -18.03 18.76 -8.56
N ASN A 204 -17.88 17.51 -9.01
CA ASN A 204 -16.77 17.09 -9.89
C ASN A 204 -17.17 16.10 -11.01
N VAL A 205 -18.31 16.30 -11.68
CA VAL A 205 -18.68 15.64 -12.96
C VAL A 205 -19.34 16.73 -13.82
N ASP A 206 -18.90 17.11 -15.01
CA ASP A 206 -18.59 16.28 -16.16
C ASP A 206 -17.74 17.10 -17.17
N TRP A 207 -16.56 16.63 -17.56
CA TRP A 207 -15.83 17.18 -18.71
C TRP A 207 -15.29 16.03 -19.56
N LYS A 208 -16.19 15.22 -20.11
CA LYS A 208 -15.84 14.42 -21.29
C LYS A 208 -15.71 15.35 -22.49
N GLU A 209 -14.51 15.32 -23.07
CA GLU A 209 -14.14 15.90 -24.37
C GLU A 209 -14.54 17.37 -24.58
N VAL A 210 -13.82 18.28 -23.93
CA VAL A 210 -13.68 19.62 -24.50
C VAL A 210 -12.20 19.96 -24.58
N ASN A 211 -11.69 19.94 -25.82
CA ASN A 211 -10.40 20.52 -26.16
C ASN A 211 -10.52 22.06 -26.08
N ILE A 212 -10.65 22.62 -24.87
CA ILE A 212 -10.60 24.07 -24.68
C ILE A 212 -9.14 24.49 -24.60
N ARG A 213 -8.55 24.80 -25.75
CA ARG A 213 -7.43 25.73 -25.79
C ARG A 213 -7.97 27.10 -25.35
N VAL A 214 -7.78 27.45 -24.09
CA VAL A 214 -8.08 28.80 -23.60
C VAL A 214 -7.00 29.73 -24.15
N PRO A 215 -7.30 30.65 -25.09
CA PRO A 215 -6.30 31.60 -25.57
C PRO A 215 -6.03 32.60 -24.44
N GLY A 216 -4.76 32.75 -24.02
CA GLY A 216 -4.33 33.92 -23.23
C GLY A 216 -3.80 33.70 -21.81
N ILE A 217 -3.55 32.48 -21.34
CA ILE A 217 -2.82 32.28 -20.07
C ILE A 217 -1.32 32.41 -20.33
N ALA A 218 -0.70 33.47 -19.79
CA ALA A 218 0.76 33.63 -19.83
C ALA A 218 1.42 32.37 -19.28
N THR A 219 2.35 31.79 -20.05
CA THR A 219 3.05 30.56 -19.69
C THR A 219 4.54 30.83 -19.75
N THR A 220 5.22 30.59 -18.64
CA THR A 220 6.67 30.73 -18.54
C THR A 220 7.28 29.36 -18.29
N LYS A 221 8.41 29.05 -18.95
CA LYS A 221 9.10 27.77 -18.81
C LYS A 221 10.54 27.98 -18.40
N PHE A 222 11.08 27.06 -17.61
CA PHE A 222 12.50 27.01 -17.31
C PHE A 222 12.93 25.58 -16.96
N ASP A 223 14.22 25.34 -17.06
CA ASP A 223 14.89 24.12 -16.61
C ASP A 223 15.83 24.48 -15.46
N HIS A 224 15.91 23.61 -14.45
CA HIS A 224 16.84 23.79 -13.34
C HIS A 224 17.25 22.45 -12.74
N ASP A 225 18.55 22.30 -12.45
CA ASP A 225 19.10 21.16 -11.72
C ASP A 225 19.37 21.59 -10.27
N PHE A 226 18.65 21.00 -9.32
CA PHE A 226 18.92 21.12 -7.90
C PHE A 226 19.94 20.04 -7.51
N VAL A 227 21.14 20.44 -7.11
CA VAL A 227 22.21 19.52 -6.72
C VAL A 227 22.45 19.64 -5.21
N TYR A 228 22.38 18.51 -4.52
CA TYR A 228 22.65 18.37 -3.09
C TYR A 228 23.91 17.54 -2.92
N GLU A 229 25.03 18.23 -2.74
CA GLU A 229 26.36 17.62 -2.64
C GLU A 229 26.46 16.70 -1.41
N ASN A 230 26.94 15.47 -1.61
CA ASN A 230 27.15 14.46 -0.57
C ASN A 230 25.94 14.30 0.39
N ALA A 231 24.72 14.38 -0.13
CA ALA A 231 23.50 14.31 0.68
C ALA A 231 23.36 12.93 1.34
N SER A 232 23.29 12.89 2.67
CA SER A 232 23.12 11.66 3.45
C SER A 232 21.67 11.20 3.60
N ALA A 233 20.69 12.03 3.22
CA ALA A 233 19.28 11.79 3.46
C ALA A 233 18.79 10.43 2.90
N THR A 234 18.22 9.59 3.77
CA THR A 234 17.59 8.30 3.44
C THR A 234 16.06 8.39 3.42
N ILE A 235 15.50 9.50 3.91
CA ILE A 235 14.07 9.80 3.88
C ILE A 235 13.78 10.74 2.71
N LEU A 236 12.85 10.36 1.84
CA LEU A 236 12.41 11.14 0.68
C LEU A 236 10.94 11.54 0.85
N ASP A 237 10.64 12.83 0.88
CA ASP A 237 9.27 13.38 0.98
C ASP A 237 8.95 14.23 -0.25
N VAL A 238 8.22 13.65 -1.20
CA VAL A 238 7.91 14.25 -2.49
C VAL A 238 6.41 14.49 -2.65
N LYS A 239 6.03 15.71 -3.01
CA LYS A 239 4.64 16.07 -3.32
C LYS A 239 4.58 16.91 -4.59
N VAL A 240 3.82 16.51 -5.59
CA VAL A 240 3.69 17.26 -6.85
C VAL A 240 2.22 17.39 -7.23
N ALA A 241 1.79 18.61 -7.55
CA ALA A 241 0.42 18.83 -8.02
C ALA A 241 0.26 18.43 -9.49
N ASN A 242 1.17 18.86 -10.37
CA ASN A 242 1.16 18.46 -11.77
C ASN A 242 2.58 18.19 -12.27
N GLY A 243 2.75 17.14 -13.07
CA GLY A 243 4.01 16.77 -13.72
C GLY A 243 4.46 15.36 -13.34
N ASP A 244 5.33 14.80 -14.15
CA ASP A 244 5.85 13.45 -13.93
C ASP A 244 6.94 13.45 -12.84
N VAL A 245 7.01 12.37 -12.06
CA VAL A 245 8.03 12.17 -11.03
C VAL A 245 8.78 10.87 -11.32
N ASN A 246 10.06 10.98 -11.63
CA ASN A 246 10.91 9.85 -11.98
C ASN A 246 12.06 9.70 -11.00
N PHE A 247 12.34 8.48 -10.55
CA PHE A 247 13.47 8.14 -9.69
C PHE A 247 14.39 7.17 -10.40
N LYS A 248 15.68 7.49 -10.39
CA LYS A 248 16.76 6.70 -10.99
C LYS A 248 17.96 6.72 -10.09
N THR A 249 18.73 5.63 -10.06
CA THR A 249 20.04 5.62 -9.43
C THR A 249 21.12 6.15 -10.37
N TRP A 250 22.24 6.60 -9.81
CA TRP A 250 23.42 7.03 -10.57
C TRP A 250 24.73 6.82 -9.79
N ASP A 251 25.84 6.77 -10.52
CA ASP A 251 27.20 6.65 -9.97
C ASP A 251 27.70 8.03 -9.48
N SER A 252 27.08 8.53 -8.41
CA SER A 252 27.48 9.76 -7.71
C SER A 252 26.99 9.74 -6.27
N PRO A 253 27.77 10.26 -5.29
CA PRO A 253 27.31 10.42 -3.90
C PRO A 253 26.33 11.57 -3.71
N ASP A 254 26.13 12.40 -4.74
CA ASP A 254 25.21 13.54 -4.70
C ASP A 254 23.77 13.10 -4.98
N ILE A 255 22.80 13.87 -4.49
CA ILE A 255 21.43 13.80 -5.02
C ILE A 255 21.23 14.94 -6.00
N LYS A 256 20.67 14.64 -7.18
CA LYS A 256 20.28 15.67 -8.16
C LYS A 256 18.80 15.55 -8.52
N VAL A 257 18.10 16.67 -8.51
CA VAL A 257 16.72 16.77 -9.01
C VAL A 257 16.72 17.66 -10.25
N SER A 258 16.55 17.06 -11.43
CA SER A 258 16.39 17.79 -12.68
C SER A 258 14.93 18.14 -12.89
N ALA A 259 14.61 19.43 -13.00
CA ALA A 259 13.25 19.95 -13.04
C ALA A 259 12.99 20.67 -14.37
N HIS A 260 12.00 20.20 -15.14
CA HIS A 260 11.42 20.91 -16.27
C HIS A 260 10.08 21.52 -15.84
N VAL A 261 10.04 22.85 -15.73
CA VAL A 261 8.93 23.55 -15.06
C VAL A 261 8.17 24.45 -16.04
N LYS A 262 6.84 24.39 -15.96
CA LYS A 262 5.92 25.35 -16.60
C LYS A 262 5.08 26.03 -15.53
N LEU A 263 5.09 27.35 -15.56
CA LEU A 263 4.31 28.21 -14.68
C LEU A 263 3.14 28.81 -15.47
N PHE A 264 1.92 28.64 -14.95
CA PHE A 264 0.70 29.14 -15.59
C PHE A 264 0.17 30.39 -14.88
N GLY A 265 -0.07 31.45 -15.66
CA GLY A 265 -0.64 32.71 -15.19
C GLY A 265 0.41 33.81 -15.02
N LYS A 266 -0.02 34.95 -14.46
CA LYS A 266 0.89 36.05 -14.14
C LYS A 266 1.72 35.69 -12.91
N MET A 267 3.00 36.02 -12.98
CA MET A 267 4.00 35.80 -11.94
C MET A 267 4.36 37.14 -11.29
N GLU A 268 4.79 37.10 -10.02
CA GLU A 268 5.10 38.31 -9.24
C GLU A 268 6.52 38.80 -9.50
N SER A 269 7.48 37.88 -9.64
CA SER A 269 8.87 38.17 -10.00
C SER A 269 9.09 37.98 -11.50
N ASP A 270 10.07 38.70 -12.07
CA ASP A 270 10.56 38.47 -13.43
C ASP A 270 11.36 37.16 -13.54
N SER A 271 11.85 36.61 -12.42
CA SER A 271 12.63 35.36 -12.36
C SER A 271 11.72 34.14 -12.28
N PRO A 272 11.69 33.25 -13.29
CA PRO A 272 10.86 32.04 -13.26
C PRO A 272 11.21 31.10 -12.10
N LEU A 273 12.51 30.96 -11.80
CA LEU A 273 12.99 30.12 -10.70
C LEU A 273 12.54 30.65 -9.33
N GLU A 274 12.58 31.96 -9.12
CA GLU A 274 12.15 32.55 -7.84
C GLU A 274 10.64 32.33 -7.61
N ASN A 275 9.82 32.52 -8.65
CA ASN A 275 8.38 32.26 -8.56
C ASN A 275 8.08 30.79 -8.23
N PHE A 276 8.86 29.85 -8.77
CA PHE A 276 8.77 28.44 -8.45
C PHE A 276 9.15 28.16 -6.99
N LEU A 277 10.27 28.70 -6.52
CA LEU A 277 10.77 28.50 -5.16
C LEU A 277 9.80 29.06 -4.10
N GLN A 278 9.21 30.22 -4.33
CA GLN A 278 8.21 30.80 -3.41
C GLN A 278 6.93 29.97 -3.26
N ARG A 279 6.67 29.03 -4.19
CA ARG A 279 5.46 28.20 -4.26
C ARG A 279 5.76 26.71 -4.02
N SER A 280 6.99 26.42 -3.61
CA SER A 280 7.50 25.07 -3.36
C SER A 280 8.14 25.03 -1.97
N GLU A 281 8.14 23.86 -1.35
CA GLU A 281 8.84 23.60 -0.10
C GLU A 281 9.97 22.61 -0.44
N LEU A 282 11.19 23.14 -0.51
CA LEU A 282 12.40 22.38 -0.81
C LEU A 282 13.33 22.47 0.39
N ALA A 283 13.73 21.32 0.94
CA ALA A 283 14.66 21.26 2.07
C ALA A 283 15.51 20.00 1.98
N ASN A 284 16.76 20.09 2.45
CA ASN A 284 17.65 18.96 2.61
C ASN A 284 18.28 19.03 4.00
N THR A 285 17.99 18.05 4.84
CA THR A 285 18.57 17.89 6.19
C THR A 285 19.52 16.69 6.19
N ALA A 286 20.06 16.33 7.36
CA ALA A 286 20.90 15.13 7.48
C ALA A 286 20.15 13.85 7.08
N ASP A 287 18.85 13.78 7.38
CA ASP A 287 18.05 12.56 7.25
C ASP A 287 17.03 12.64 6.12
N THR A 288 16.55 13.83 5.77
CA THR A 288 15.38 14.01 4.90
C THR A 288 15.63 14.96 3.74
N LEU A 289 15.26 14.53 2.54
CA LEU A 289 15.10 15.36 1.36
C LEU A 289 13.61 15.62 1.12
N THR A 290 13.20 16.88 1.29
CA THR A 290 11.84 17.34 1.03
C THR A 290 11.79 18.07 -0.31
N PHE A 291 10.91 17.62 -1.21
CA PHE A 291 10.68 18.26 -2.51
C PHE A 291 9.18 18.33 -2.82
N LYS A 292 8.54 19.42 -2.37
CA LYS A 292 7.09 19.62 -2.51
C LYS A 292 6.77 20.80 -3.42
N VAL A 293 6.03 20.53 -4.49
CA VAL A 293 5.45 21.48 -5.44
C VAL A 293 3.92 21.33 -5.43
N PRO A 294 3.22 21.78 -4.35
CA PRO A 294 1.79 21.56 -4.19
C PRO A 294 0.90 22.51 -5.02
N ASN A 295 1.49 23.54 -5.64
CA ASN A 295 0.73 24.56 -6.35
C ASN A 295 0.23 24.05 -7.72
N LYS A 296 -1.10 23.99 -7.90
CA LYS A 296 -1.75 23.52 -9.13
C LYS A 296 -1.49 24.38 -10.38
N ARG A 297 -0.94 25.59 -10.23
CA ARG A 297 -0.51 26.46 -11.35
C ARG A 297 0.91 26.16 -11.83
N ILE A 298 1.57 25.18 -11.23
CA ILE A 298 2.89 24.72 -11.61
C ILE A 298 2.74 23.32 -12.18
N GLN A 299 3.30 23.09 -13.37
CA GLN A 299 3.66 21.77 -13.85
C GLN A 299 5.17 21.62 -13.65
N ALA A 300 5.59 20.62 -12.88
CA ALA A 300 6.98 20.31 -12.61
C ALA A 300 7.24 18.85 -12.95
N ASP A 301 7.87 18.61 -14.09
CA ASP A 301 8.35 17.29 -14.48
C ASP A 301 9.73 17.10 -13.83
N LEU A 302 9.83 16.18 -12.86
CA LEU A 302 10.97 15.99 -11.98
C LEU A 302 11.65 14.65 -12.24
N THR A 303 12.97 14.65 -12.34
CA THR A 303 13.79 13.43 -12.35
C THR A 303 14.82 13.49 -11.22
N PHE A 304 14.65 12.62 -10.24
CA PHE A 304 15.57 12.39 -9.13
C PHE A 304 16.63 11.39 -9.55
N TYR A 305 17.88 11.81 -9.45
CA TYR A 305 19.07 10.97 -9.57
C TYR A 305 19.63 10.76 -8.16
N LEU A 306 19.64 9.51 -7.73
CA LEU A 306 19.88 9.09 -6.36
C LEU A 306 21.15 8.23 -6.26
N PRO A 307 22.00 8.40 -5.23
CA PRO A 307 23.06 7.46 -4.94
C PRO A 307 22.55 6.03 -4.78
N GLU A 308 23.36 5.04 -5.17
CA GLU A 308 23.06 3.63 -4.92
C GLU A 308 23.20 3.30 -3.43
N ARG A 309 22.06 3.27 -2.73
CA ARG A 309 21.94 2.89 -1.32
C ARG A 309 20.50 2.54 -0.97
N THR A 310 20.28 1.94 0.19
CA THR A 310 18.95 1.71 0.75
C THR A 310 18.38 3.01 1.32
N TYR A 311 17.14 3.33 0.95
CA TYR A 311 16.38 4.46 1.47
C TYR A 311 15.35 3.98 2.51
N ASP A 312 15.50 4.42 3.76
CA ASP A 312 14.66 3.99 4.88
C ASP A 312 13.17 4.28 4.63
N HIS A 313 12.83 5.44 4.05
CA HIS A 313 11.43 5.82 3.84
C HIS A 313 11.24 6.75 2.65
N THR A 314 10.32 6.41 1.75
CA THR A 314 9.99 7.22 0.59
C THR A 314 8.49 7.46 0.50
N THR A 315 8.06 8.72 0.61
CA THR A 315 6.68 9.15 0.39
C THR A 315 6.57 9.95 -0.91
N ILE A 316 5.65 9.56 -1.80
CA ILE A 316 5.35 10.27 -3.04
C ILE A 316 3.85 10.57 -3.10
N LYS A 317 3.47 11.84 -3.20
CA LYS A 317 2.08 12.29 -3.35
C LYS A 317 1.91 13.05 -4.65
N LEU A 318 1.16 12.49 -5.59
CA LEU A 318 0.95 13.06 -6.92
C LEU A 318 -0.54 13.30 -7.20
N LEU A 319 -0.88 14.51 -7.65
CA LEU A 319 -2.25 14.80 -8.08
C LEU A 319 -2.44 14.48 -9.57
N ASN A 320 -1.61 15.02 -10.46
CA ASN A 320 -1.69 14.77 -11.91
C ASN A 320 -0.30 14.49 -12.51
N GLY A 321 -0.08 13.29 -13.03
CA GLY A 321 1.17 12.89 -13.68
C GLY A 321 1.49 11.43 -13.42
N ASN A 322 2.61 10.98 -13.97
CA ASN A 322 3.07 9.61 -13.78
C ASN A 322 4.18 9.53 -12.71
N VAL A 323 4.27 8.38 -12.04
CA VAL A 323 5.42 8.05 -11.18
C VAL A 323 6.18 6.88 -11.80
N THR A 324 7.49 7.01 -11.91
CA THR A 324 8.37 5.93 -12.34
C THR A 324 9.51 5.73 -11.34
N LEU A 325 9.67 4.53 -10.80
CA LEU A 325 10.85 4.11 -10.04
C LEU A 325 11.61 3.06 -10.86
N GLU A 326 12.89 3.32 -11.16
CA GLU A 326 13.79 2.40 -11.88
C GLU A 326 14.98 2.01 -10.99
N GLY A 327 15.09 0.72 -10.64
CA GLY A 327 16.24 0.19 -9.88
C GLY A 327 16.35 0.75 -8.46
N PHE A 328 15.23 0.89 -7.77
CA PHE A 328 15.15 1.53 -6.45
C PHE A 328 15.29 0.50 -5.32
N GLU A 329 16.02 0.85 -4.26
CA GLU A 329 16.19 0.04 -3.05
C GLU A 329 15.81 0.85 -1.81
N GLY A 330 14.87 0.34 -1.01
CA GLY A 330 14.43 1.03 0.20
C GLY A 330 13.59 0.16 1.12
N ASP A 331 13.40 0.57 2.36
CA ASP A 331 12.64 -0.23 3.32
C ASP A 331 11.14 -0.01 3.13
N ASP A 332 10.68 1.24 3.29
CA ASP A 332 9.27 1.61 3.22
C ASP A 332 8.97 2.58 2.07
N LEU A 333 8.10 2.17 1.15
CA LEU A 333 7.64 2.98 0.01
C LEU A 333 6.14 3.25 0.10
N PHE A 334 5.75 4.53 0.19
CA PHE A 334 4.35 4.96 0.23
C PHE A 334 4.04 5.92 -0.92
N ILE A 335 3.21 5.49 -1.87
CA ILE A 335 2.88 6.26 -3.07
C ILE A 335 1.37 6.48 -3.16
N LYS A 336 0.95 7.75 -3.25
CA LYS A 336 -0.43 8.14 -3.51
C LYS A 336 -0.53 8.91 -4.82
N SER A 337 -1.44 8.48 -5.70
CA SER A 337 -1.70 9.15 -6.98
C SER A 337 -3.18 9.31 -7.25
N THR A 338 -3.59 10.54 -7.59
CA THR A 338 -4.98 10.78 -8.02
C THR A 338 -5.16 10.45 -9.51
N ASN A 339 -4.34 11.01 -10.40
CA ASN A 339 -4.47 10.81 -11.84
C ASN A 339 -3.11 10.55 -12.50
N GLY A 340 -2.90 9.32 -12.97
CA GLY A 340 -1.80 8.94 -13.83
C GLY A 340 -1.26 7.54 -13.58
N GLN A 341 -0.34 7.11 -14.44
CA GLN A 341 0.25 5.77 -14.41
C GLN A 341 1.35 5.68 -13.34
N LEU A 342 1.35 4.59 -12.58
CA LEU A 342 2.45 4.26 -11.66
C LEU A 342 3.24 3.07 -12.21
N THR A 343 4.56 3.20 -12.27
CA THR A 343 5.46 2.18 -12.82
C THR A 343 6.64 1.94 -11.88
N PHE A 344 6.81 0.69 -11.47
CA PHE A 344 7.86 0.24 -10.58
C PHE A 344 8.65 -0.85 -11.30
N ASN A 345 9.90 -0.56 -11.66
CA ASN A 345 10.77 -1.47 -12.39
C ASN A 345 11.96 -1.84 -11.52
N SER A 346 12.09 -3.14 -11.19
CA SER A 346 13.18 -3.66 -10.36
C SER A 346 13.31 -2.95 -9.01
N VAL A 347 12.20 -2.85 -8.28
CA VAL A 347 12.17 -2.23 -6.94
C VAL A 347 12.40 -3.32 -5.89
N ASN A 348 13.39 -3.13 -5.03
CA ASN A 348 13.65 -3.98 -3.88
C ASN A 348 13.17 -3.25 -2.61
N ALA A 349 12.20 -3.82 -1.90
CA ALA A 349 11.70 -3.20 -0.67
C ALA A 349 11.09 -4.16 0.34
N SER A 350 11.10 -3.74 1.61
CA SER A 350 10.36 -4.43 2.66
C SER A 350 8.85 -4.20 2.50
N MET A 351 8.45 -2.95 2.26
CA MET A 351 7.04 -2.57 2.07
C MET A 351 6.86 -1.70 0.84
N LEU A 352 5.92 -2.08 -0.04
CA LEU A 352 5.41 -1.25 -1.12
C LEU A 352 3.92 -0.99 -0.94
N GLU A 353 3.55 0.23 -0.53
CA GLU A 353 2.17 0.68 -0.42
C GLU A 353 1.82 1.69 -1.52
N VAL A 354 0.81 1.37 -2.33
CA VAL A 354 0.38 2.19 -3.46
C VAL A 354 -1.12 2.40 -3.44
N GLU A 355 -1.54 3.66 -3.42
CA GLU A 355 -2.94 4.09 -3.54
C GLU A 355 -3.14 4.93 -4.80
N GLY A 356 -3.87 4.37 -5.76
CA GLY A 356 -4.29 5.04 -6.99
C GLY A 356 -5.79 5.35 -7.01
N ILE A 357 -6.18 6.43 -7.69
CA ILE A 357 -7.60 6.70 -8.02
C ILE A 357 -7.85 6.44 -9.51
N ASN A 358 -7.16 7.13 -10.41
CA ASN A 358 -7.34 6.99 -11.86
C ASN A 358 -6.01 6.74 -12.56
N GLY A 359 -5.75 5.49 -12.93
CA GLY A 359 -4.54 5.09 -13.62
C GLY A 359 -4.18 3.65 -13.34
N ASN A 360 -3.44 3.04 -14.27
CA ASN A 360 -2.95 1.69 -14.04
C ASN A 360 -1.73 1.74 -13.12
N ILE A 361 -1.48 0.62 -12.47
CA ILE A 361 -0.29 0.38 -11.66
C ILE A 361 0.45 -0.81 -12.25
N LYS A 362 1.75 -0.65 -12.51
CA LYS A 362 2.60 -1.69 -13.07
C LYS A 362 3.82 -1.90 -12.18
N VAL A 363 3.94 -3.11 -11.65
CA VAL A 363 5.14 -3.60 -10.94
C VAL A 363 5.80 -4.66 -11.82
N SER A 364 7.11 -4.57 -12.04
CA SER A 364 7.87 -5.43 -12.93
C SER A 364 9.28 -5.69 -12.43
N GLY A 365 9.55 -6.94 -12.02
CA GLY A 365 10.79 -7.35 -11.37
C GLY A 365 10.92 -6.81 -9.95
N GLY A 366 12.07 -7.08 -9.32
CA GLY A 366 12.34 -6.67 -7.94
C GLY A 366 12.00 -7.76 -6.93
N ARG A 367 12.30 -7.47 -5.65
CA ARG A 367 12.01 -8.31 -4.49
C ARG A 367 11.26 -7.50 -3.45
N LEU A 368 10.09 -7.99 -3.06
CA LEU A 368 9.21 -7.33 -2.09
C LEU A 368 8.91 -8.31 -0.94
N ILE A 369 8.95 -7.84 0.31
CA ILE A 369 8.41 -8.66 1.40
C ILE A 369 6.88 -8.51 1.40
N ASP A 370 6.39 -7.29 1.60
CA ASP A 370 4.97 -6.95 1.55
C ASP A 370 4.66 -5.94 0.44
N ALA A 371 3.57 -6.18 -0.29
CA ALA A 371 3.06 -5.27 -1.31
C ALA A 371 1.55 -5.04 -1.16
N LEU A 372 1.13 -3.81 -0.89
CA LEU A 372 -0.27 -3.38 -0.87
C LEU A 372 -0.51 -2.41 -2.05
N VAL A 373 -1.19 -2.88 -3.09
CA VAL A 373 -1.37 -2.13 -4.33
C VAL A 373 -2.85 -2.00 -4.67
N ASN A 374 -3.36 -0.78 -4.53
CA ASN A 374 -4.78 -0.47 -4.67
C ASN A 374 -5.00 0.61 -5.72
N THR A 375 -6.00 0.45 -6.59
CA THR A 375 -6.45 1.53 -7.50
C THR A 375 -7.96 1.52 -7.72
N VAL A 376 -8.63 2.67 -7.74
CA VAL A 376 -10.09 2.71 -7.99
C VAL A 376 -10.40 2.38 -9.45
N ASN A 377 -9.79 3.10 -10.40
CA ASN A 377 -10.03 2.96 -11.83
C ASN A 377 -8.71 2.72 -12.57
N GLY A 378 -8.42 1.46 -12.89
CA GLY A 378 -7.21 1.10 -13.63
C GLY A 378 -6.84 -0.37 -13.50
N GLU A 379 -5.99 -0.85 -14.40
CA GLU A 379 -5.39 -2.18 -14.29
C GLU A 379 -4.30 -2.21 -13.21
N VAL A 380 -4.26 -3.27 -12.41
CA VAL A 380 -3.07 -3.61 -11.61
C VAL A 380 -2.35 -4.74 -12.29
N ARG A 381 -1.13 -4.50 -12.76
CA ARG A 381 -0.25 -5.52 -13.34
C ARG A 381 0.95 -5.71 -12.42
N PHE A 382 1.07 -6.90 -11.85
CA PHE A 382 2.06 -7.22 -10.85
C PHE A 382 2.90 -8.42 -11.29
N VAL A 383 4.19 -8.20 -11.53
CA VAL A 383 5.17 -9.23 -11.83
C VAL A 383 6.39 -8.96 -10.95
N SER A 384 6.56 -9.72 -9.87
CA SER A 384 7.67 -9.53 -8.91
C SER A 384 7.92 -10.82 -8.14
N ASN A 385 9.12 -10.96 -7.57
CA ASN A 385 9.32 -11.85 -6.43
C ASN A 385 8.72 -11.14 -5.20
N VAL A 386 7.75 -11.78 -4.54
CA VAL A 386 7.06 -11.21 -3.38
C VAL A 386 6.70 -12.31 -2.36
N GLU A 387 6.80 -12.01 -1.07
CA GLU A 387 6.36 -12.93 -0.02
C GLU A 387 4.86 -12.78 0.27
N SER A 388 4.35 -11.55 0.33
CA SER A 388 2.94 -11.24 0.62
C SER A 388 2.46 -10.08 -0.24
N ALA A 389 1.35 -10.27 -0.96
CA ALA A 389 0.78 -9.26 -1.84
C ALA A 389 -0.73 -9.14 -1.70
N GLU A 390 -1.22 -7.91 -1.63
CA GLU A 390 -2.63 -7.54 -1.73
C GLU A 390 -2.83 -6.56 -2.89
N LEU A 391 -3.57 -7.01 -3.91
CA LEU A 391 -3.73 -6.31 -5.17
C LEU A 391 -5.23 -6.07 -5.41
N THR A 392 -5.67 -4.82 -5.37
CA THR A 392 -7.10 -4.51 -5.46
C THR A 392 -7.45 -3.44 -6.48
N THR A 393 -8.60 -3.60 -7.13
CA THR A 393 -9.21 -2.52 -7.92
C THR A 393 -10.73 -2.53 -7.91
N VAL A 394 -11.36 -1.39 -8.17
CA VAL A 394 -12.82 -1.32 -8.35
C VAL A 394 -13.17 -1.53 -9.82
N ASN A 395 -12.60 -0.74 -10.72
CA ASN A 395 -12.91 -0.77 -12.16
C ASN A 395 -11.63 -1.03 -12.97
N GLY A 396 -11.24 -2.29 -13.06
CA GLY A 396 -10.08 -2.73 -13.82
C GLY A 396 -9.74 -4.20 -13.62
N ASP A 397 -8.83 -4.71 -14.43
CA ASP A 397 -8.29 -6.06 -14.27
C ASP A 397 -7.17 -6.06 -13.22
N VAL A 398 -7.09 -7.11 -12.40
CA VAL A 398 -5.88 -7.44 -11.63
C VAL A 398 -5.18 -8.59 -12.34
N LYS A 399 -3.89 -8.42 -12.64
CA LYS A 399 -3.04 -9.41 -13.31
C LYS A 399 -1.79 -9.64 -12.48
N ALA A 400 -1.70 -10.77 -11.80
CA ALA A 400 -0.54 -11.17 -11.03
C ALA A 400 0.20 -12.30 -11.76
N THR A 401 1.52 -12.21 -11.85
CA THR A 401 2.39 -13.29 -12.31
C THR A 401 3.52 -13.44 -11.31
N ILE A 402 3.48 -14.56 -10.58
CA ILE A 402 4.47 -14.93 -9.59
C ILE A 402 5.48 -15.84 -10.28
N THR A 403 6.76 -15.51 -10.15
CA THR A 403 7.85 -16.20 -10.86
C THR A 403 8.70 -17.09 -9.96
N GLU A 404 8.59 -16.91 -8.65
CA GLU A 404 9.44 -17.57 -7.63
C GLU A 404 8.56 -18.26 -6.57
N ASN A 405 9.18 -19.12 -5.76
CA ASN A 405 8.46 -19.96 -4.79
C ASN A 405 8.43 -19.37 -3.37
N THR A 406 8.76 -18.09 -3.21
CA THR A 406 8.83 -17.36 -1.93
C THR A 406 7.47 -16.84 -1.45
N LEU A 407 6.43 -16.91 -2.29
CA LEU A 407 5.10 -16.42 -1.96
C LEU A 407 4.50 -17.21 -0.78
N THR A 408 4.01 -16.49 0.21
CA THR A 408 3.25 -17.02 1.35
C THR A 408 1.77 -16.64 1.27
N LYS A 409 1.45 -15.47 0.69
CA LYS A 409 0.07 -14.96 0.58
C LYS A 409 -0.12 -14.08 -0.66
N LEU A 410 -1.20 -14.31 -1.40
CA LEU A 410 -1.68 -13.41 -2.45
C LEU A 410 -3.17 -13.19 -2.30
N VAL A 411 -3.57 -11.94 -2.09
CA VAL A 411 -4.95 -11.47 -2.19
C VAL A 411 -5.05 -10.68 -3.49
N ALA A 412 -5.95 -11.09 -4.39
CA ALA A 412 -6.19 -10.35 -5.62
C ALA A 412 -7.69 -10.17 -5.84
N SER A 413 -8.14 -8.91 -5.92
CA SER A 413 -9.56 -8.60 -6.02
C SER A 413 -9.90 -7.49 -7.02
N SER A 414 -11.03 -7.68 -7.73
CA SER A 414 -11.59 -6.65 -8.60
C SER A 414 -13.10 -6.59 -8.51
N VAL A 415 -13.72 -5.42 -8.37
CA VAL A 415 -15.19 -5.34 -8.40
C VAL A 415 -15.73 -5.58 -9.83
N ASN A 416 -15.26 -4.79 -10.79
CA ASN A 416 -15.75 -4.74 -12.17
C ASN A 416 -14.66 -5.05 -13.21
N GLY A 417 -13.89 -6.10 -12.98
CA GLY A 417 -12.91 -6.60 -13.93
C GLY A 417 -12.42 -7.99 -13.56
N ASN A 418 -11.53 -8.53 -14.38
CA ASN A 418 -11.05 -9.89 -14.21
C ASN A 418 -9.89 -9.95 -13.22
N VAL A 419 -9.79 -11.05 -12.49
CA VAL A 419 -8.60 -11.41 -11.73
C VAL A 419 -7.88 -12.53 -12.48
N LYS A 420 -6.64 -12.28 -12.88
CA LYS A 420 -5.81 -13.20 -13.66
C LYS A 420 -4.54 -13.49 -12.87
N VAL A 421 -4.35 -14.73 -12.46
CA VAL A 421 -3.20 -15.13 -11.64
C VAL A 421 -2.44 -16.26 -12.34
N ALA A 422 -1.13 -16.08 -12.42
CA ALA A 422 -0.19 -17.11 -12.81
C ALA A 422 0.79 -17.38 -11.67
N VAL A 423 0.98 -18.66 -11.32
CA VAL A 423 1.89 -19.12 -10.26
C VAL A 423 2.82 -20.22 -10.77
N PRO A 424 4.03 -20.39 -10.20
CA PRO A 424 4.93 -21.47 -10.59
C PRO A 424 4.34 -22.85 -10.30
N THR A 425 4.69 -23.86 -11.10
CA THR A 425 4.31 -25.26 -10.88
C THR A 425 4.93 -25.85 -9.62
N GLU A 426 6.08 -25.33 -9.19
CA GLU A 426 6.82 -25.76 -8.02
C GLU A 426 6.41 -25.04 -6.72
N LEU A 427 5.43 -24.14 -6.77
CA LEU A 427 4.90 -23.48 -5.59
C LEU A 427 3.73 -24.30 -5.01
N ALA A 428 3.84 -24.73 -3.75
CA ALA A 428 2.72 -25.27 -2.98
C ALA A 428 1.69 -24.16 -2.75
N ILE A 429 0.41 -24.41 -3.04
CA ILE A 429 -0.64 -23.38 -2.98
C ILE A 429 -1.92 -23.93 -2.37
N SER A 430 -2.59 -23.11 -1.57
CA SER A 430 -3.96 -23.35 -1.10
C SER A 430 -4.80 -22.15 -1.49
N GLY A 431 -5.74 -22.36 -2.41
CA GLY A 431 -6.46 -21.28 -3.08
C GLY A 431 -7.95 -21.30 -2.83
N LYS A 432 -8.52 -20.11 -2.63
CA LYS A 432 -9.95 -19.85 -2.58
C LYS A 432 -10.30 -18.80 -3.62
N SER A 433 -11.11 -19.20 -4.60
CA SER A 433 -11.56 -18.30 -5.67
C SER A 433 -13.07 -18.12 -5.64
N LYS A 434 -13.55 -16.88 -5.77
CA LYS A 434 -14.98 -16.57 -5.83
C LYS A 434 -15.33 -15.53 -6.89
N THR A 435 -16.46 -15.72 -7.55
CA THR A 435 -17.09 -14.66 -8.37
C THR A 435 -18.61 -14.67 -8.27
N ARG A 436 -19.25 -13.50 -8.34
CA ARG A 436 -20.71 -13.40 -8.25
C ARG A 436 -21.38 -13.62 -9.59
N PHE A 437 -20.93 -12.91 -10.63
CA PHE A 437 -21.59 -12.89 -11.94
C PHE A 437 -20.71 -13.37 -13.10
N GLY A 438 -19.45 -13.72 -12.85
CA GLY A 438 -18.56 -14.29 -13.85
C GLY A 438 -18.32 -15.79 -13.69
N ALA A 439 -17.29 -16.27 -14.36
CA ALA A 439 -16.83 -17.65 -14.29
C ALA A 439 -15.43 -17.74 -13.65
N ILE A 440 -15.13 -18.91 -13.09
CA ILE A 440 -13.78 -19.27 -12.67
C ILE A 440 -13.26 -20.29 -13.68
N LYS A 441 -12.06 -20.06 -14.23
CA LYS A 441 -11.41 -21.00 -15.14
C LYS A 441 -10.00 -21.25 -14.66
N SER A 442 -9.68 -22.50 -14.36
CA SER A 442 -8.36 -22.93 -13.96
C SER A 442 -7.71 -23.79 -15.03
N ARG A 443 -6.42 -23.51 -15.28
CA ARG A 443 -5.49 -24.35 -16.04
C ARG A 443 -4.25 -24.66 -15.20
N LEU A 444 -4.39 -24.66 -13.87
CA LEU A 444 -3.32 -25.05 -12.97
C LEU A 444 -3.10 -26.57 -13.08
N SER A 445 -1.84 -26.96 -13.16
CA SER A 445 -1.42 -28.36 -13.17
C SER A 445 -1.33 -28.93 -11.76
N ASN A 446 -1.54 -30.23 -11.60
CA ASN A 446 -1.34 -30.96 -10.34
C ASN A 446 -2.06 -30.32 -9.13
N VAL A 447 -3.32 -29.92 -9.31
CA VAL A 447 -4.14 -29.38 -8.22
C VAL A 447 -5.27 -30.35 -7.86
N ASP A 448 -5.49 -30.54 -6.58
CA ASP A 448 -6.68 -31.18 -6.04
C ASP A 448 -7.78 -30.13 -5.86
N VAL A 449 -8.96 -30.39 -6.44
CA VAL A 449 -10.11 -29.49 -6.34
C VAL A 449 -10.93 -29.89 -5.11
N LEU A 450 -10.97 -29.01 -4.11
CA LEU A 450 -11.61 -29.27 -2.82
C LEU A 450 -13.10 -28.90 -2.84
N ASN A 451 -13.47 -27.85 -3.57
CA ASN A 451 -14.84 -27.37 -3.67
C ASN A 451 -15.04 -26.59 -4.96
N GLU A 452 -15.90 -27.10 -5.84
CA GLU A 452 -16.28 -26.43 -7.08
C GLU A 452 -17.80 -26.31 -7.14
N ARG A 453 -18.27 -25.07 -7.22
CA ARG A 453 -19.70 -24.75 -7.35
C ARG A 453 -19.89 -23.67 -8.38
N HIS A 454 -20.82 -23.91 -9.30
CA HIS A 454 -21.25 -22.94 -10.28
C HIS A 454 -22.75 -22.72 -10.13
N ASN A 455 -23.13 -21.77 -9.27
CA ASN A 455 -24.50 -21.37 -9.06
C ASN A 455 -24.74 -19.97 -9.63
N THR A 456 -25.97 -19.71 -10.08
CA THR A 456 -26.39 -18.37 -10.49
C THR A 456 -26.16 -17.37 -9.34
N GLY A 457 -25.28 -16.39 -9.55
CA GLY A 457 -24.97 -15.37 -8.55
C GLY A 457 -23.89 -15.78 -7.53
N ASN A 458 -23.30 -16.97 -7.61
CA ASN A 458 -22.18 -17.37 -6.77
C ASN A 458 -21.41 -18.57 -7.37
N SER A 459 -20.22 -18.31 -7.88
CA SER A 459 -19.24 -19.33 -8.29
C SER A 459 -18.10 -19.39 -7.30
N VAL A 460 -17.72 -20.59 -6.88
CA VAL A 460 -16.62 -20.87 -5.95
C VAL A 460 -15.75 -21.97 -6.53
N TYR A 461 -14.44 -21.83 -6.35
CA TYR A 461 -13.44 -22.81 -6.75
C TYR A 461 -12.30 -22.78 -5.72
N ASP A 462 -12.29 -23.77 -4.85
CA ASP A 462 -11.25 -23.98 -3.84
C ASP A 462 -10.37 -25.16 -4.26
N PHE A 463 -9.06 -24.98 -4.18
CA PHE A 463 -8.08 -25.91 -4.71
C PHE A 463 -6.80 -25.93 -3.87
N GLU A 464 -6.03 -27.00 -4.00
CA GLU A 464 -4.76 -27.17 -3.30
C GLU A 464 -3.74 -27.85 -4.21
N ARG A 465 -2.48 -27.44 -4.10
CA ARG A 465 -1.32 -28.16 -4.63
C ARG A 465 -0.40 -28.45 -3.46
N ASP A 466 -0.39 -29.70 -3.03
CA ASP A 466 0.53 -30.17 -2.00
C ASP A 466 1.83 -30.65 -2.65
N LEU A 467 2.94 -30.07 -2.21
CA LEU A 467 4.31 -30.46 -2.60
C LEU A 467 5.15 -30.89 -1.40
N GLY A 468 4.53 -31.05 -0.21
CA GLY A 468 5.22 -31.31 1.06
C GLY A 468 5.78 -30.06 1.75
N ASP A 469 5.57 -28.87 1.17
CA ASP A 469 5.95 -27.57 1.72
C ASP A 469 4.73 -26.82 2.29
N THR A 470 4.97 -25.76 3.07
CA THR A 470 3.88 -24.88 3.55
C THR A 470 3.24 -24.16 2.36
N PRO A 471 1.93 -24.31 2.11
CA PRO A 471 1.30 -23.76 0.92
C PRO A 471 1.09 -22.25 1.01
N ALA A 472 1.33 -21.54 -0.08
CA ALA A 472 0.97 -20.14 -0.24
C ALA A 472 -0.56 -19.99 -0.29
N LYS A 473 -1.10 -19.04 0.49
CA LYS A 473 -2.54 -18.78 0.53
C LYS A 473 -2.95 -17.84 -0.61
N LEU A 474 -3.80 -18.30 -1.51
CA LEU A 474 -4.37 -17.49 -2.60
C LEU A 474 -5.83 -17.14 -2.30
N GLU A 475 -6.17 -15.86 -2.19
CA GLU A 475 -7.54 -15.37 -2.04
C GLU A 475 -7.93 -14.50 -3.23
N LEU A 476 -8.74 -15.06 -4.13
CA LEU A 476 -9.01 -14.46 -5.44
C LEU A 476 -10.49 -14.15 -5.58
N SER A 477 -10.83 -12.91 -5.90
CA SER A 477 -12.25 -12.54 -5.96
C SER A 477 -12.61 -11.48 -6.97
N THR A 478 -13.81 -11.63 -7.55
CA THR A 478 -14.41 -10.56 -8.34
C THR A 478 -15.94 -10.55 -8.26
N THR A 479 -16.57 -9.39 -8.44
CA THR A 479 -18.05 -9.34 -8.49
C THR A 479 -18.56 -9.62 -9.89
N SER A 480 -18.12 -8.84 -10.87
CA SER A 480 -18.67 -8.85 -12.23
C SER A 480 -17.76 -9.52 -13.27
N GLY A 481 -16.51 -9.84 -12.91
CA GLY A 481 -15.52 -10.40 -13.83
C GLY A 481 -15.27 -11.89 -13.64
N ASN A 482 -14.28 -12.40 -14.38
CA ASN A 482 -13.83 -13.79 -14.27
C ASN A 482 -12.58 -13.90 -13.40
N VAL A 483 -12.43 -15.05 -12.74
CA VAL A 483 -11.15 -15.48 -12.15
C VAL A 483 -10.48 -16.46 -13.10
N LEU A 484 -9.26 -16.16 -13.53
CA LEU A 484 -8.49 -16.94 -14.50
C LEU A 484 -7.17 -17.37 -13.85
N LEU A 485 -6.94 -18.68 -13.78
CA LEU A 485 -5.78 -19.29 -13.14
C LEU A 485 -4.99 -20.11 -14.17
N LYS A 486 -3.66 -20.01 -14.12
CA LYS A 486 -2.76 -20.85 -14.91
C LYS A 486 -1.39 -20.97 -14.25
N ASP A 487 -0.58 -21.89 -14.74
CA ASP A 487 0.84 -21.92 -14.37
C ASP A 487 1.63 -20.82 -15.10
N THR A 488 2.69 -20.30 -14.47
CA THR A 488 3.52 -19.22 -15.02
C THR A 488 4.30 -19.66 -16.26
N GLN A 489 4.72 -20.93 -16.32
CA GLN A 489 5.57 -21.47 -17.39
C GLN A 489 4.80 -22.11 -18.56
N GLU A 490 3.45 -22.05 -18.56
CA GLU A 490 2.58 -22.61 -19.61
C GLU A 490 1.57 -21.63 -20.23
#